data_AF-A0A7X8MI54-F1
#
_entry.id   AF-A0A7X8MI54-F1
#
_cell.length_a   1.000
_cell.length_b   1.000
_cell.length_c   1.000
_cell.angle_alpha   90.00
_cell.angle_beta   90.00
_cell.angle_gamma   90.00
#
_symmetry.space_group_name_H-M   'P 1'
#
loop_
_entity.id
_entity.type
_entity.pdbx_description
1 polymer ?
#
loop_
_entity_poly.entity_id
_entity_poly.type
_entity_poly.pdbx_seq_one_letter_code
_entity_poly.pdbx_strand_id
1 'polypeptide(L)'
;GFASTTDVTNDTEFEYALDVSTQEGASKAITTIQGAIDSVSAERSKLGAIQNRLEHTIKNLDNVSENLQASESRIRDVDMAKEMMEFTKQNILQQAATAMLAQANQLPQTVLQLLR
;
A
#
# COMPACT_ATOMS: atom_id res chain seq x y z
N GLY A 1 -67.50 -31.39 7.00
CA GLY A 1 -66.68 -31.32 5.77
C GLY A 1 -66.25 -29.90 5.59
N PHE A 2 -64.97 -29.63 5.78
CA PHE A 2 -64.35 -28.36 5.40
C PHE A 2 -63.24 -28.67 4.41
N ALA A 3 -63.28 -27.97 3.30
CA ALA A 3 -62.56 -28.29 2.09
C ALA A 3 -61.05 -28.14 2.28
N SER A 4 -60.34 -29.16 1.81
CA SER A 4 -58.96 -29.06 1.33
C SER A 4 -58.89 -27.95 0.28
N THR A 5 -58.29 -26.81 0.61
CA THR A 5 -57.66 -25.97 -0.40
C THR A 5 -56.26 -26.52 -0.59
N THR A 6 -56.19 -27.54 -1.44
CA THR A 6 -54.99 -28.03 -2.04
C THR A 6 -54.34 -26.86 -2.78
N ASP A 7 -53.09 -26.54 -2.47
CA ASP A 7 -52.26 -25.73 -3.37
C ASP A 7 -51.86 -26.65 -4.54
N VAL A 8 -52.49 -26.46 -5.70
CA VAL A 8 -52.40 -27.37 -6.85
C VAL A 8 -51.31 -26.97 -7.84
N THR A 9 -50.41 -26.01 -7.54
CA THR A 9 -49.53 -25.53 -8.62
C THR A 9 -48.02 -25.56 -8.38
N ASN A 10 -47.45 -25.45 -7.18
CA ASN A 10 -45.98 -25.52 -7.07
C ASN A 10 -45.49 -26.15 -5.75
N ASP A 11 -44.88 -27.33 -5.88
CA ASP A 11 -44.06 -28.05 -4.90
C ASP A 11 -42.75 -27.28 -4.60
N THR A 12 -42.87 -26.07 -4.06
CA THR A 12 -41.77 -25.31 -3.46
C THR A 12 -42.31 -24.54 -2.26
N GLU A 13 -41.89 -24.93 -1.06
CA GLU A 13 -42.17 -24.27 0.22
C GLU A 13 -41.59 -22.83 0.26
N PHE A 14 -42.18 -21.90 -0.50
CA PHE A 14 -41.92 -20.47 -0.38
C PHE A 14 -43.23 -19.73 -0.13
N GLU A 15 -43.85 -20.02 1.00
CA GLU A 15 -44.91 -19.17 1.53
C GLU A 15 -44.26 -18.00 2.28
N TYR A 16 -44.05 -16.90 1.56
CA TYR A 16 -43.65 -15.58 2.09
C TYR A 16 -44.79 -14.90 2.86
N ALA A 17 -45.42 -15.61 3.78
CA ALA A 17 -46.31 -15.03 4.77
C ALA A 17 -45.91 -15.59 6.12
N LEU A 18 -45.08 -14.84 6.85
CA LEU A 18 -44.94 -15.02 8.29
C LEU A 18 -46.34 -14.83 8.89
N ASP A 19 -47.08 -15.91 9.07
CA ASP A 19 -48.42 -15.85 9.62
C ASP A 19 -48.33 -15.68 11.15
N VAL A 20 -48.66 -14.49 11.63
CA VAL A 20 -48.66 -14.13 13.05
C VAL A 20 -50.07 -14.18 13.64
N SER A 21 -51.08 -14.62 12.87
CA SER A 21 -52.47 -14.67 13.31
C SER A 21 -52.75 -15.72 14.38
N THR A 22 -51.89 -16.74 14.50
CA THR A 22 -51.97 -17.80 15.50
C THR A 22 -50.71 -17.85 16.37
N GLN A 23 -50.84 -18.34 17.61
CA GLN A 23 -49.69 -18.45 18.54
C GLN A 23 -48.59 -19.37 17.99
N GLU A 24 -48.97 -20.44 17.28
CA GLU A 24 -48.03 -21.37 16.66
C GLU A 24 -47.33 -20.74 15.45
N GLY A 25 -48.07 -20.03 14.58
CA GLY A 25 -47.51 -19.29 13.44
C GLY A 25 -46.55 -18.19 13.89
N ALA A 26 -46.92 -17.42 14.92
CA ALA A 26 -46.06 -16.41 15.52
C ALA A 26 -44.76 -17.01 16.10
N SER A 27 -44.81 -18.20 16.69
CA SER A 27 -43.62 -18.87 17.22
C SER A 27 -42.68 -19.33 16.10
N LYS A 28 -43.23 -19.92 15.02
CA LYS A 28 -42.45 -20.31 13.83
C LYS A 28 -41.83 -19.09 13.15
N ALA A 29 -42.59 -18.00 13.01
CA ALA A 29 -42.15 -16.72 12.49
C ALA A 29 -40.92 -16.16 13.23
N ILE A 30 -40.94 -16.18 14.57
CA ILE A 30 -39.82 -15.74 15.40
C ILE A 30 -38.57 -16.59 15.15
N THR A 31 -38.70 -17.92 15.06
CA THR A 31 -37.57 -18.81 14.80
C THR A 31 -36.96 -18.56 13.42
N THR A 32 -37.78 -18.37 12.38
CA THR A 32 -37.30 -18.05 11.03
C THR A 32 -36.56 -16.71 10.99
N ILE A 33 -37.10 -15.67 11.65
CA ILE A 33 -36.43 -14.37 11.76
C ILE A 33 -35.11 -14.50 12.52
N GLN A 34 -35.07 -15.27 13.61
CA GLN A 34 -33.84 -15.48 14.37
C GLN A 34 -32.76 -16.12 13.49
N GLY A 35 -33.09 -17.16 12.72
CA GLY A 35 -32.16 -17.78 11.78
C GLY A 35 -31.66 -16.82 10.70
N ALA A 36 -32.52 -15.93 10.20
CA ALA A 36 -32.13 -14.88 9.27
C ALA A 36 -31.20 -13.84 9.90
N ILE A 37 -31.48 -13.41 11.15
CA ILE A 37 -30.62 -12.49 11.92
C ILE A 37 -29.26 -13.11 12.20
N ASP A 38 -29.22 -14.38 12.57
CA ASP A 38 -27.98 -15.10 12.83
C ASP A 38 -27.13 -15.22 11.56
N SER A 39 -27.77 -15.49 10.41
CA SER A 39 -27.10 -15.53 9.10
C SER A 39 -26.52 -14.18 8.71
N VAL A 40 -27.29 -13.10 8.84
CA VAL A 40 -26.81 -11.73 8.57
C VAL A 40 -25.69 -11.34 9.53
N SER A 41 -25.80 -11.72 10.81
CA SER A 41 -24.77 -11.44 11.82
C SER A 41 -23.48 -12.20 11.51
N ALA A 42 -23.56 -13.45 11.08
CA ALA A 42 -22.40 -14.24 10.67
C ALA A 42 -21.65 -13.60 9.49
N GLU A 43 -22.38 -13.15 8.46
CA GLU A 43 -21.77 -12.44 7.33
C GLU A 43 -21.18 -11.09 7.75
N ARG A 44 -21.84 -10.34 8.64
CA ARG A 44 -21.28 -9.08 9.20
C ARG A 44 -20.00 -9.33 9.98
N SER A 45 -19.93 -10.39 10.79
CA SER A 45 -18.73 -10.78 11.51
C SER A 45 -17.58 -11.13 10.56
N LYS A 46 -17.87 -11.84 9.47
CA LYS A 46 -16.88 -12.16 8.42
C LYS A 46 -16.37 -10.90 7.72
N LEU A 47 -17.25 -9.96 7.41
CA LEU A 47 -16.87 -8.66 6.85
C LEU A 47 -16.01 -7.85 7.83
N GLY A 48 -16.34 -7.84 9.12
CA GLY A 48 -15.52 -7.19 10.15
C GLY A 48 -14.11 -7.81 10.24
N ALA A 49 -14.00 -9.13 10.16
CA ALA A 49 -12.70 -9.81 10.12
C ALA A 49 -11.89 -9.43 8.87
N ILE A 50 -12.53 -9.31 7.71
CA ILE A 50 -11.88 -8.84 6.47
C ILE A 50 -11.43 -7.38 6.61
N GLN A 51 -12.26 -6.51 7.20
CA GLN A 51 -11.89 -5.12 7.45
C GLN A 51 -10.64 -5.02 8.34
N ASN A 52 -10.59 -5.78 9.45
CA ASN A 52 -9.40 -5.82 10.30
C ASN A 52 -8.15 -6.26 9.52
N ARG A 53 -8.27 -7.31 8.69
CA ARG A 53 -7.16 -7.76 7.84
C ARG A 53 -6.71 -6.70 6.84
N LEU A 54 -7.65 -6.00 6.21
CA LEU A 54 -7.35 -4.91 5.28
C LEU A 54 -6.65 -3.77 6.00
N GLU A 55 -7.12 -3.38 7.18
CA GLU A 55 -6.51 -2.32 7.97
C GLU A 55 -5.09 -2.69 8.42
N HIS A 56 -4.86 -3.93 8.85
CA HIS A 56 -3.50 -4.42 9.14
C HIS A 56 -2.61 -4.43 7.90
N THR A 57 -3.15 -4.82 6.74
CA THR A 57 -2.41 -4.85 5.47
C THR A 57 -2.03 -3.43 5.03
N ILE A 58 -2.95 -2.48 5.15
CA ILE A 58 -2.70 -1.05 4.86
C ILE A 58 -1.61 -0.51 5.78
N LYS A 59 -1.74 -0.68 7.10
CA LYS A 59 -0.73 -0.23 8.07
C LYS A 59 0.66 -0.85 7.79
N ASN A 60 0.71 -2.12 7.41
CA ASN A 60 1.95 -2.77 7.02
C ASN A 60 2.52 -2.18 5.72
N LEU A 61 1.66 -1.95 4.71
CA LEU A 61 2.07 -1.36 3.44
C LEU A 61 2.59 0.06 3.61
N ASP A 62 1.94 0.89 4.43
CA ASP A 62 2.37 2.25 4.71
C ASP A 62 3.77 2.26 5.34
N ASN A 63 4.02 1.40 6.35
CA ASN A 63 5.34 1.24 6.94
C ASN A 63 6.39 0.77 5.91
N VAL A 64 6.04 -0.18 5.03
CA VAL A 64 6.95 -0.65 3.98
C VAL A 64 7.22 0.46 2.97
N SER A 65 6.20 1.23 2.58
CA SER A 65 6.33 2.35 1.66
C SER A 65 7.24 3.44 2.22
N GLU A 66 7.07 3.81 3.49
CA GLU A 66 7.95 4.78 4.17
C GLU A 66 9.39 4.30 4.21
N ASN A 67 9.61 3.03 4.58
CA ASN A 67 10.94 2.44 4.63
C ASN A 67 11.60 2.34 3.24
N LEU A 68 10.83 2.01 2.21
CA LEU A 68 11.30 1.96 0.82
C LEU A 68 11.64 3.37 0.32
N GLN A 69 10.78 4.37 0.53
CA GLN A 69 11.02 5.75 0.14
C GLN A 69 12.27 6.32 0.84
N ALA A 70 12.43 6.07 2.14
CA ALA A 70 13.62 6.47 2.88
C ALA A 70 14.89 5.79 2.35
N SER A 71 14.79 4.52 1.95
CA SER A 71 15.90 3.77 1.36
C SER A 71 16.23 4.24 -0.05
N GLU A 72 15.23 4.54 -0.87
CA GLU A 72 15.38 5.12 -2.20
C GLU A 72 16.02 6.50 -2.13
N SER A 73 15.56 7.37 -1.23
CA SER A 73 16.20 8.68 -0.99
C SER A 73 17.67 8.50 -0.62
N ARG A 74 17.98 7.60 0.33
CA ARG A 74 19.38 7.32 0.70
C ARG A 74 20.21 6.83 -0.47
N ILE A 75 19.69 5.92 -1.30
CA ILE A 75 20.41 5.42 -2.48
C ILE A 75 20.66 6.56 -3.47
N ARG A 76 19.61 7.32 -3.80
CA ARG A 76 19.70 8.45 -4.73
C ARG A 76 20.66 9.54 -4.23
N ASP A 77 20.61 9.86 -2.94
CA ASP A 77 21.48 10.86 -2.32
C ASP A 77 22.94 10.38 -2.28
N VAL A 78 23.18 9.10 -1.96
CA VAL A 78 24.52 8.51 -1.98
C VAL A 78 25.11 8.50 -3.40
N ASP A 79 24.33 8.15 -4.41
CA ASP A 79 24.80 8.12 -5.79
C ASP A 79 24.97 9.53 -6.37
N MET A 80 24.09 10.48 -6.03
CA MET A 80 24.27 11.89 -6.35
C MET A 80 25.52 12.46 -5.67
N ALA A 81 25.77 12.14 -4.40
CA ALA A 81 26.96 12.59 -3.69
C ALA A 81 28.25 12.05 -4.33
N LYS A 82 28.28 10.79 -4.77
CA LYS A 82 29.42 10.22 -5.51
C LYS A 82 29.67 10.97 -6.82
N GLU A 83 28.62 11.20 -7.61
CA GLU A 83 28.75 11.90 -8.90
C GLU A 83 29.21 13.35 -8.69
N MET A 84 28.66 14.04 -7.68
CA MET A 84 29.08 15.40 -7.32
C MET A 84 30.52 15.46 -6.79
N MET A 85 30.98 14.44 -6.05
CA MET A 85 32.38 14.32 -5.63
C MET A 85 33.31 14.12 -6.82
N GLU A 86 32.97 13.22 -7.75
CA GLU A 86 33.79 12.98 -8.93
C GLU A 86 33.80 14.21 -9.86
N PHE A 87 32.66 14.88 -10.04
CA PHE A 87 32.58 16.15 -10.76
C PHE A 87 33.44 17.24 -10.10
N THR A 88 33.34 17.41 -8.78
CA THR A 88 34.17 18.37 -8.03
C THR A 88 35.65 18.04 -8.16
N LYS A 89 36.03 16.76 -8.02
CA LYS A 89 37.41 16.29 -8.18
C LYS A 89 37.94 16.59 -9.58
N GLN A 90 37.14 16.34 -10.63
CA GLN A 90 37.52 16.66 -12.00
C GLN A 90 37.70 18.17 -12.22
N ASN A 91 36.82 19.00 -11.65
CA ASN A 91 36.96 20.46 -11.70
C ASN A 91 38.24 20.94 -10.99
N ILE A 92 38.52 20.42 -9.79
CA ILE A 92 39.75 20.72 -9.06
C ILE A 92 40.97 20.27 -9.85
N LEU A 93 40.94 19.08 -10.46
CA LEU A 93 42.03 18.59 -11.31
C LEU A 93 42.27 19.50 -12.52
N GLN A 94 41.22 19.99 -13.18
CA GLN A 94 41.36 20.92 -14.31
C GLN A 94 41.94 22.28 -13.86
N GLN A 95 41.48 22.82 -12.73
CA GLN A 95 42.02 24.06 -12.16
C GLN A 95 43.47 23.88 -11.68
N ALA A 96 43.80 22.74 -11.06
CA ALA A 96 45.16 22.40 -10.65
C ALA A 96 46.07 22.16 -11.85
N ALA A 97 45.60 21.50 -12.91
CA ALA A 97 46.38 21.27 -14.13
C ALA A 97 46.71 22.58 -14.85
N THR A 98 45.77 23.53 -14.91
CA THR A 98 46.00 24.86 -15.49
C THR A 98 46.96 25.69 -14.63
N ALA A 99 46.82 25.69 -13.30
CA ALA A 99 47.75 26.35 -12.39
C ALA A 99 49.16 25.70 -12.41
N MET A 100 49.25 24.37 -12.47
CA MET A 100 50.52 23.65 -12.59
C MET A 100 51.19 23.87 -13.95
N LEU A 101 50.43 23.93 -15.06
CA LEU A 101 50.97 24.30 -16.37
C LEU A 101 51.51 25.73 -16.36
N ALA A 102 50.81 26.66 -15.73
CA ALA A 102 51.28 28.04 -15.59
C ALA A 102 52.58 28.11 -14.76
N GLN A 103 52.66 27.39 -13.63
CA GLN A 103 53.86 27.32 -12.80
C GLN A 103 55.03 26.63 -13.53
N ALA A 104 54.77 25.53 -14.24
CA ALA A 104 55.77 24.78 -15.00
C ALA A 104 56.31 25.58 -16.19
N ASN A 105 55.51 26.46 -16.80
CA ASN A 105 55.96 27.37 -17.86
C ASN A 105 56.76 28.58 -17.35
N GLN A 106 56.58 28.97 -16.08
CA GLN A 106 57.35 30.07 -15.47
C GLN A 106 58.74 29.63 -14.97
N LEU A 107 58.87 28.37 -14.54
CA LEU A 107 60.15 27.78 -14.10
C LEU A 107 61.29 27.86 -15.15
N PRO A 108 61.10 27.55 -16.44
CA PRO A 108 62.18 27.64 -17.43
C PRO A 108 62.63 29.08 -17.71
N GLN A 109 61.76 30.08 -17.56
CA GLN A 109 62.13 31.48 -17.76
C GLN A 109 63.04 32.01 -16.64
N THR A 110 62.83 31.58 -15.40
CA THR A 110 63.71 31.94 -14.27
C THR A 110 65.06 31.23 -14.35
N VAL A 111 65.11 30.00 -14.87
CA VAL A 111 66.39 29.31 -15.13
C VAL A 111 67.18 29.97 -16.26
N LEU A 112 66.52 30.48 -17.31
CA LEU A 112 67.20 31.26 -18.36
C LEU A 112 67.78 32.60 -17.88
N GLN A 113 67.24 33.19 -16.80
CA GLN A 113 67.85 34.35 -16.16
C GLN A 113 69.09 34.01 -15.34
N LEU A 114 69.20 32.78 -14.83
CA LEU A 114 70.39 32.26 -14.12
C LEU A 114 71.51 31.82 -15.07
N LEU A 115 71.26 31.72 -16.38
CA LEU A 115 72.23 31.34 -17.42
C LEU A 115 72.74 32.56 -18.24
N ARG A 116 72.52 33.78 -17.76
CA ARG A 116 73.04 35.02 -18.37
C ARG A 116 74.04 35.72 -17.47
#